data_AF-A0A1G4ELR2-F1
#
_entry.id   AF-A0A1G4ELR2-F1
#
_cell.length_a   1.000
_cell.length_b   1.000
_cell.length_c   1.000
_cell.angle_alpha   90.00
_cell.angle_beta   90.00
_cell.angle_gamma   90.00
#
_symmetry.space_group_name_H-M   'P 1'
#
loop_
_entity.id
_entity.type
_entity.pdbx_description
1 polymer ?
#
loop_
_entity_poly.entity_id
_entity_poly.type
_entity_poly.pdbx_seq_one_letter_code
_entity_poly.pdbx_strand_id
1 'polypeptide(L)' 'MQLTKLEKAIALGTILNAIDEDKLEDYVELESLRPVVKVLNKLNKRTKPEEKKEAITNLISKLMDDLLNSKE' A
#
# COMPACT_ATOMS: atom_id res chain seq x y z
N MET A 1 -11.66 2.22 -8.87
CA MET A 1 -11.61 2.75 -7.47
C MET A 1 -10.62 3.92 -7.27
N GLN A 2 -10.92 4.91 -6.40
CA GLN A 2 -9.95 5.92 -5.93
C GLN A 2 -9.44 5.64 -4.50
N LEU A 3 -8.13 5.49 -4.35
CA LEU A 3 -7.46 5.27 -3.06
C LEU A 3 -6.86 6.55 -2.47
N THR A 4 -6.97 6.71 -1.15
CA THR A 4 -6.27 7.76 -0.40
C THR A 4 -4.77 7.50 -0.35
N LYS A 5 -3.99 8.51 0.05
CA LYS A 5 -2.54 8.37 0.19
C LYS A 5 -2.14 7.30 1.21
N LEU A 6 -2.90 7.17 2.31
CA LEU A 6 -2.65 6.15 3.34
C LEU A 6 -3.02 4.76 2.83
N GLU A 7 -4.15 4.62 2.14
CA GLU A 7 -4.57 3.35 1.52
C GLU A 7 -3.56 2.86 0.47
N LYS A 8 -3.07 3.76 -0.41
CA LYS A 8 -2.00 3.44 -1.36
C LYS A 8 -0.71 2.98 -0.67
N ALA A 9 -0.34 3.65 0.42
CA ALA A 9 0.83 3.30 1.21
C ALA A 9 0.70 1.93 1.88
N ILE A 10 -0.48 1.61 2.41
CA ILE A 10 -0.77 0.30 2.99
C ILE A 10 -0.69 -0.78 1.91
N ALA A 11 -1.39 -0.59 0.78
CA ALA A 11 -1.38 -1.56 -0.31
C ALA A 11 0.04 -1.83 -0.84
N LEU A 12 0.79 -0.77 -1.13
CA LEU A 12 2.15 -0.88 -1.64
C LEU A 12 3.09 -1.53 -0.61
N GLY A 13 3.02 -1.13 0.66
CA GLY A 13 3.83 -1.75 1.72
C GLY A 13 3.54 -3.25 1.88
N THR A 14 2.27 -3.65 1.78
CA THR A 14 1.88 -5.06 1.81
C THR A 14 2.42 -5.83 0.62
N ILE A 15 2.33 -5.29 -0.60
CA ILE A 15 2.85 -5.94 -1.81
C ILE A 15 4.37 -6.09 -1.72
N LEU A 16 5.09 -5.04 -1.33
CA LEU A 16 6.55 -5.09 -1.19
C LEU A 16 6.99 -6.11 -0.14
N ASN A 17 6.27 -6.22 0.99
CA ASN A 17 6.54 -7.22 2.02
C ASN A 17 6.22 -8.66 1.60
N ALA A 18 5.47 -8.86 0.51
CA ALA A 18 5.16 -10.19 -0.02
C ALA A 18 6.23 -10.72 -1.01
N ILE A 19 7.22 -9.89 -1.34
CA ILE A 19 8.34 -10.22 -2.22
C ILE A 19 9.56 -10.54 -1.34
N ASP A 20 10.28 -11.62 -1.67
CA ASP A 20 11.54 -11.93 -1.01
C ASP A 20 12.56 -10.81 -1.25
N GLU A 21 13.34 -10.44 -0.23
CA GLU A 21 14.26 -9.29 -0.31
C GLU A 21 15.28 -9.44 -1.44
N ASP A 22 15.76 -10.66 -1.70
CA ASP A 22 16.72 -10.99 -2.76
C ASP A 22 16.12 -10.94 -4.18
N LYS A 23 14.79 -10.89 -4.30
CA LYS A 23 14.07 -10.78 -5.57
C LYS A 23 13.50 -9.40 -5.84
N LEU A 24 13.64 -8.46 -4.90
CA LEU A 24 12.99 -7.16 -5.01
C LEU A 24 13.42 -6.37 -6.25
N GLU A 25 14.69 -6.51 -6.66
CA GLU A 25 15.26 -5.88 -7.85
C GLU A 25 14.61 -6.37 -9.16
N ASP A 26 14.04 -7.58 -9.17
CA ASP A 26 13.35 -8.15 -10.34
C ASP A 26 12.00 -7.47 -10.60
N TYR A 27 11.40 -6.84 -9.58
CA TYR A 27 10.08 -6.22 -9.66
C TYR A 27 10.13 -4.69 -9.71
N VAL A 28 11.14 -4.08 -9.10
CA VAL A 28 11.24 -2.62 -8.94
C VAL A 28 12.69 -2.14 -8.94
N GLU A 29 12.92 -0.99 -9.58
CA GLU A 29 14.21 -0.31 -9.51
C GLU A 29 14.47 0.19 -8.07
N LEU A 30 15.55 -0.28 -7.44
CA LEU A 30 15.83 0.05 -6.03
C LEU A 30 16.01 1.54 -5.76
N GLU A 31 16.55 2.29 -6.72
CA GLU A 31 16.69 3.74 -6.57
C GLU A 31 15.33 4.43 -6.45
N SER A 32 14.34 3.95 -7.20
CA SER A 32 12.95 4.43 -7.15
C SER A 32 12.24 4.11 -5.82
N LEU A 33 12.64 3.03 -5.13
CA LEU A 33 12.09 2.66 -3.82
C LEU A 33 12.52 3.59 -2.70
N ARG A 34 13.73 4.19 -2.76
CA ARG A 34 14.23 5.07 -1.69
C ARG A 34 13.27 6.20 -1.33
N PRO A 35 12.73 7.00 -2.28
CA PRO A 35 11.74 8.01 -1.95
C PRO A 35 10.41 7.41 -1.46
N VAL A 36 9.99 6.24 -1.97
CA VAL A 36 8.77 5.54 -1.54
C VAL A 36 8.88 5.13 -0.07
N VAL A 37 9.98 4.48 0.34
CA VAL A 37 10.23 4.06 1.72
C VAL A 37 10.20 5.26 2.68
N LYS A 38 10.74 6.42 2.28
CA LYS A 38 10.64 7.65 3.08
C LYS A 38 9.19 8.07 3.30
N VAL A 39 8.34 7.99 2.28
CA VAL A 39 6.91 8.30 2.38
C VAL A 39 6.19 7.29 3.28
N LEU A 40 6.43 5.98 3.09
CA LEU A 40 5.84 4.92 3.90
C LEU A 40 6.19 5.10 5.38
N ASN A 41 7.46 5.34 5.70
CA ASN A 41 7.93 5.58 7.06
C ASN A 41 7.30 6.83 7.69
N LYS A 42 7.17 7.92 6.92
CA LYS A 42 6.53 9.16 7.40
C LYS A 42 5.06 8.96 7.71
N LEU A 43 4.34 8.22 6.88
CA LEU A 43 2.93 7.90 7.10
C LEU A 43 2.77 7.00 8.32
N ASN A 44 3.52 5.90 8.40
CA ASN A 44 3.43 4.97 9.52
C ASN A 44 3.73 5.63 10.90
N LYS A 45 4.65 6.62 10.94
CA LYS A 45 4.94 7.36 12.18
C LYS A 45 3.87 8.39 12.58
N ARG A 46 3.10 8.92 11.62
CA ARG A 46 2.17 10.03 11.85
C ARG A 46 0.73 9.58 12.00
N THR A 47 0.38 8.44 11.42
CA THR A 47 -0.97 7.90 11.43
C THR A 47 -1.28 7.27 12.79
N LYS A 48 -2.40 7.66 13.39
CA LYS A 48 -2.87 7.07 14.64
C LYS A 48 -3.38 5.64 14.40
N PRO A 49 -3.35 4.75 15.41
CA PRO A 49 -3.87 3.38 15.26
C PRO A 49 -5.31 3.31 14.75
N GLU A 50 -6.17 4.22 15.22
CA GLU A 50 -7.59 4.32 14.81
C GLU A 50 -7.72 4.68 13.32
N GLU A 51 -7.01 5.71 12.86
CA GLU A 51 -6.96 6.13 11.45
C GLU A 51 -6.40 5.01 10.56
N LYS A 52 -5.41 4.27 11.04
CA LYS A 52 -4.84 3.12 10.31
C LYS A 52 -5.87 2.01 10.16
N LYS A 53 -6.60 1.68 11.24
CA LYS A 53 -7.66 0.67 11.21
C LYS A 53 -8.77 1.06 10.23
N GLU A 54 -9.23 2.29 10.29
CA GLU A 54 -10.24 2.82 9.36
C GLU A 54 -9.77 2.74 7.91
N ALA A 55 -8.55 3.18 7.62
CA ALA A 55 -7.98 3.11 6.28
C ALA A 55 -7.84 1.67 5.76
N ILE A 56 -7.50 0.71 6.62
CA ILE A 56 -7.45 -0.72 6.25
C ILE A 56 -8.85 -1.24 5.93
N THR A 57 -9.85 -0.96 6.77
CA THR A 57 -11.24 -1.38 6.53
C THR A 57 -11.77 -0.80 5.22
N ASN A 58 -11.56 0.50 4.99
CA ASN A 58 -11.97 1.17 3.76
C ASN A 58 -11.25 0.61 2.53
N LEU A 59 -9.94 0.35 2.63
CA LEU A 59 -9.17 -0.27 1.54
C LEU A 59 -9.73 -1.65 1.19
N ILE A 60 -10.01 -2.50 2.19
CA ILE A 60 -10.59 -3.84 1.98
C ILE A 60 -11.93 -3.73 1.25
N SER A 61 -12.85 -2.92 1.75
CA SER A 61 -14.18 -2.75 1.13
C SER A 61 -14.07 -2.29 -0.31
N LYS A 62 -13.22 -1.31 -0.60
CA LYS A 62 -13.06 -0.81 -1.97
C LYS A 62 -12.39 -1.83 -2.89
N LEU A 63 -11.40 -2.58 -2.42
CA LEU A 63 -10.75 -3.63 -3.21
C LEU A 63 -11.73 -4.77 -3.52
N MET A 64 -12.55 -5.18 -2.56
CA MET A 64 -13.58 -6.21 -2.78
C MET A 64 -14.64 -5.74 -3.78
N ASP A 65 -15.12 -4.50 -3.64
CA ASP A 65 -16.10 -3.91 -4.55
C ASP A 65 -15.56 -3.80 -5.97
N ASP A 66 -14.35 -3.25 -6.14
CA ASP A 66 -13.70 -3.12 -7.44
C ASP A 66 -13.48 -4.49 -8.08
N LEU A 67 -13.04 -5.51 -7.33
CA LEU A 67 -12.83 -6.86 -7.83
C LEU A 67 -14.12 -7.56 -8.28
N LEU A 68 -15.22 -7.38 -7.54
CA LEU A 68 -16.49 -8.04 -7.82
C LEU A 68 -17.29 -7.34 -8.94
N ASN A 69 -17.11 -6.03 -9.10
CA ASN A 69 -17.93 -5.21 -9.98
C ASN A 69 -17.18 -4.62 -11.18
N SER A 70 -15.85 -4.76 -11.27
CA SER A 70 -15.10 -4.41 -12.48
C SER A 70 -15.48 -5.35 -13.63
N LYS A 71 -15.86 -4.78 -14.79
CA LYS A 71 -16.02 -5.56 -16.03
C LYS A 71 -14.64 -5.99 -16.54
N GLU A 72 -14.53 -7.23 -17.00
CA GLU A 72 -13.34 -7.76 -17.69
C GLU A 72 -12.98 -6.94 -18.94
#